data_AF-A0A6L5EQP9-F1
#
_entry.id   AF-A0A6L5EQP9-F1
#
_cell.length_a   1.000
_cell.length_b   1.000
_cell.length_c   1.000
_cell.angle_alpha   90.00
_cell.angle_beta   90.00
_cell.angle_gamma   90.00
#
_symmetry.space_group_name_H-M   'P 1'
#
loop_
_entity.id
_entity.type
_entity.pdbx_description
1 polymer ?
#
loop_
_entity_poly.entity_id
_entity_poly.type
_entity_poly.pdbx_seq_one_letter_code
_entity_poly.pdbx_strand_id
1 'polypeptide(L)'
;MSVKVHSHWVLLSSDGGENIAECSDLLMGALLDQEECNPDFQDAAVAVDEGTGVIEIEATAAGADLSMAIAVGQAAVQSALHQVGIGTPSWPDHDTVMRMVVKDMRHEQLA
;
A
#
# COMPACT_ATOMS: atom_id res chain seq x y z
N MET A 1 7.83 -18.91 -12.23
CA MET A 1 8.70 -17.94 -11.54
C MET A 1 7.78 -16.83 -11.08
N SER A 2 7.72 -16.53 -9.78
CA SER A 2 6.89 -15.42 -9.29
C SER A 2 7.66 -14.11 -9.36
N VAL A 3 6.95 -13.03 -9.67
CA VAL A 3 7.44 -11.64 -9.60
C VAL A 3 7.12 -11.11 -8.21
N LYS A 4 8.06 -10.38 -7.61
CA LYS A 4 7.84 -9.64 -6.36
C LYS A 4 7.97 -8.15 -6.60
N VAL A 5 7.09 -7.38 -5.99
CA VAL A 5 7.07 -5.92 -6.05
C VAL A 5 7.07 -5.39 -4.63
N HIS A 6 8.07 -4.59 -4.30
CA HIS A 6 8.03 -3.77 -3.11
C HIS A 6 7.35 -2.45 -3.46
N SER A 7 6.27 -2.12 -2.76
CA SER A 7 5.41 -0.97 -3.03
C SER A 7 5.38 -0.06 -1.82
N HIS A 8 5.36 1.24 -2.09
CA HIS A 8 5.20 2.28 -1.09
C HIS A 8 3.94 3.10 -1.43
N TRP A 9 3.00 3.18 -0.50
CA TRP A 9 1.80 4.00 -0.57
C TRP A 9 1.90 5.18 0.39
N VAL A 10 1.64 6.38 -0.11
CA VAL A 10 1.57 7.60 0.68
C VAL A 10 0.13 8.08 0.71
N LEU A 11 -0.46 8.15 1.89
CA LEU A 11 -1.84 8.57 2.13
C LEU A 11 -1.84 9.89 2.90
N LEU A 12 -2.72 10.80 2.49
CA LEU A 12 -2.92 12.08 3.15
C LEU A 12 -4.24 12.04 3.92
N SER A 13 -4.18 12.29 5.23
CA SER A 13 -5.36 12.43 6.06
C SER A 13 -6.08 13.73 5.73
N SER A 14 -7.38 13.66 5.45
CA SER A 14 -8.24 14.82 5.24
C SER A 14 -8.56 15.59 6.52
N ASP A 15 -8.35 14.96 7.68
CA ASP A 15 -8.96 15.38 8.96
C ASP A 15 -7.95 16.11 9.86
N GLY A 16 -6.78 16.47 9.32
CA GLY A 16 -5.81 17.34 10.01
C GLY A 16 -4.96 16.65 11.08
N GLY A 17 -4.90 15.31 11.08
CA GLY A 17 -3.95 14.54 11.89
C GLY A 17 -4.41 14.15 13.29
N GLU A 18 -5.62 14.55 13.72
CA GLU A 18 -6.16 14.10 15.00
C GLU A 18 -6.33 12.56 14.98
N ASN A 19 -5.57 11.87 15.85
CA ASN A 19 -5.54 10.41 16.06
C ASN A 19 -4.83 9.55 14.98
N ILE A 20 -3.96 10.13 14.15
CA ILE A 20 -3.17 9.35 13.19
C ILE A 20 -2.25 8.31 13.86
N ALA A 21 -1.64 8.63 15.00
CA ALA A 21 -0.80 7.65 15.71
C ALA A 21 -1.61 6.45 16.22
N GLU A 22 -2.79 6.67 16.79
CA GLU A 22 -3.67 5.56 17.19
C GLU A 22 -4.13 4.73 15.97
N CYS A 23 -4.35 5.40 14.84
CA CYS A 23 -4.65 4.73 13.58
C CYS A 23 -3.48 3.86 13.07
N SER A 24 -2.24 4.26 13.35
CA SER A 24 -1.05 3.53 12.88
C SER A 24 -0.95 2.12 13.46
N ASP A 25 -1.19 1.96 14.77
CA ASP A 25 -1.15 0.65 15.43
C ASP A 25 -2.28 -0.26 14.93
N LEU A 26 -3.49 0.30 14.77
CA LEU A 26 -4.63 -0.43 14.22
C LEU A 26 -4.38 -0.87 12.78
N LEU A 27 -3.79 0.01 11.96
CA LEU A 27 -3.50 -0.27 10.56
C LEU A 27 -2.39 -1.30 10.42
N MET A 28 -1.34 -1.22 11.25
CA MET A 28 -0.30 -2.24 11.31
C MET A 28 -0.90 -3.60 11.67
N GLY A 29 -1.78 -3.66 12.67
CA GLY A 29 -2.50 -4.89 13.02
C GLY A 29 -3.31 -5.45 11.86
N ALA A 30 -4.08 -4.60 11.16
CA ALA A 30 -4.86 -5.01 10.01
C ALA A 30 -4.00 -5.49 8.83
N LEU A 31 -2.82 -4.90 8.61
CA LEU A 31 -1.88 -5.34 7.58
C LEU A 31 -1.25 -6.69 7.93
N LEU A 32 -0.89 -6.92 9.20
CA LEU A 32 -0.41 -8.22 9.66
C LEU A 32 -1.49 -9.30 9.49
N ASP A 33 -2.77 -8.99 9.75
CA ASP A 33 -3.88 -9.90 9.46
C ASP A 33 -3.95 -10.26 7.96
N GLN A 34 -3.65 -9.30 7.06
CA GLN A 34 -3.54 -9.58 5.62
C GLN A 34 -2.37 -10.51 5.31
N GLU A 35 -1.20 -10.33 5.95
CA GLU A 35 -0.06 -11.24 5.74
C GLU A 35 -0.37 -12.67 6.18
N GLU A 36 -1.07 -12.84 7.30
CA GLU A 36 -1.49 -14.15 7.79
C GLU A 36 -2.48 -14.83 6.82
N CYS A 37 -3.37 -14.05 6.20
CA CYS A 37 -4.39 -14.57 5.28
C CYS A 37 -3.87 -14.77 3.85
N ASN A 38 -2.83 -14.03 3.45
CA ASN A 38 -2.35 -14.00 2.09
C ASN A 38 -0.82 -14.18 2.03
N PRO A 39 -0.32 -15.38 1.71
CA PRO A 39 1.13 -15.63 1.66
C PRO A 39 1.86 -14.86 0.54
N ASP A 40 1.13 -14.27 -0.40
CA ASP A 40 1.67 -13.42 -1.46
C ASP A 40 1.76 -11.94 -1.04
N PHE A 41 1.43 -11.58 0.21
CA PHE A 41 1.58 -10.24 0.78
C PHE A 41 2.36 -10.33 2.10
N GLN A 42 3.50 -9.63 2.19
CA GLN A 42 4.44 -9.78 3.31
C GLN A 42 5.23 -8.49 3.54
N ASP A 43 5.89 -8.41 4.70
CA ASP A 43 6.84 -7.34 5.03
C ASP A 43 6.17 -5.96 5.05
N ALA A 44 4.96 -5.93 5.61
CA ALA A 44 4.18 -4.74 5.79
C ALA A 44 4.78 -3.87 6.90
N ALA A 45 4.85 -2.58 6.63
CA ALA A 45 5.26 -1.57 7.58
C ALA A 45 4.35 -0.35 7.45
N VAL A 46 4.12 0.32 8.58
CA VAL A 46 3.38 1.58 8.64
C VAL A 46 4.27 2.62 9.31
N ALA A 47 4.39 3.78 8.68
CA ALA A 47 4.98 4.97 9.28
C ALA A 47 3.96 6.10 9.22
N VAL A 48 3.97 6.97 10.23
CA VAL A 48 3.06 8.11 10.29
C VAL A 48 3.80 9.38 10.69
N ASP A 49 3.40 10.49 10.08
CA ASP A 49 3.83 11.84 10.46
C ASP A 49 2.59 12.65 10.88
N GLU A 50 2.43 12.82 12.20
CA GLU A 50 1.34 13.60 12.78
C GLU A 50 1.40 15.09 12.39
N GLY A 51 2.60 15.63 12.14
CA GLY A 51 2.79 17.03 11.81
C GLY A 51 2.29 17.39 10.41
N THR A 52 2.35 16.44 9.48
CA THR A 52 1.92 16.61 8.08
C THR A 52 0.64 15.86 7.74
N GLY A 53 0.16 14.99 8.63
CA GLY A 53 -1.03 14.18 8.39
C GLY A 53 -0.80 13.05 7.39
N VAL A 54 0.45 12.60 7.25
CA VAL A 54 0.86 11.59 6.27
C VAL A 54 0.89 10.21 6.92
N ILE A 55 0.36 9.21 6.21
CA ILE A 55 0.51 7.79 6.54
C ILE A 55 1.24 7.14 5.35
N GLU A 56 2.36 6.51 5.64
CA GLU A 56 3.16 5.73 4.68
C GLU A 56 2.98 4.25 4.98
N ILE A 57 2.72 3.47 3.94
CA ILE A 57 2.60 2.02 4.02
C ILE A 57 3.61 1.44 3.04
N GLU A 58 4.42 0.50 3.49
CA GLU A 58 5.33 -0.27 2.64
C GLU A 58 4.99 -1.74 2.76
N ALA A 59 5.04 -2.49 1.66
CA ALA A 59 4.86 -3.94 1.67
C ALA A 59 5.43 -4.59 0.42
N THR A 60 5.70 -5.89 0.51
CA THR A 60 6.09 -6.73 -0.63
C THR A 60 4.93 -7.63 -1.05
N ALA A 61 4.56 -7.54 -2.33
CA ALA A 61 3.54 -8.41 -2.93
C ALA A 61 4.13 -9.30 -4.03
N ALA A 62 3.64 -10.53 -4.14
CA ALA A 62 4.05 -11.51 -5.13
C ALA A 62 2.91 -11.87 -6.11
N GLY A 63 3.28 -12.28 -7.32
CA GLY A 63 2.32 -12.69 -8.33
C GLY A 63 2.95 -13.46 -9.49
N ALA A 64 2.12 -14.02 -10.37
CA ALA A 64 2.59 -14.71 -11.58
C ALA A 64 3.29 -13.75 -12.57
N ASP A 65 2.90 -12.49 -12.54
CA ASP A 65 3.50 -11.38 -13.28
C ASP A 65 3.40 -10.08 -12.47
N LEU A 66 3.96 -8.99 -13.02
CA LEU A 66 3.95 -7.66 -12.40
C LEU A 66 2.53 -7.15 -12.12
N SER A 67 1.60 -7.37 -13.04
CA SER A 67 0.21 -6.90 -12.91
C SER A 67 -0.47 -7.62 -11.74
N MET A 68 -0.30 -8.94 -11.62
CA MET A 68 -0.86 -9.70 -10.52
C MET A 68 -0.25 -9.31 -9.17
N ALA A 69 1.07 -9.11 -9.09
CA ALA A 69 1.73 -8.69 -7.86
C ALA A 69 1.22 -7.31 -7.38
N ILE A 70 1.04 -6.35 -8.30
CA ILE A 70 0.46 -5.04 -7.99
C ILE A 70 -0.98 -5.18 -7.49
N ALA A 71 -1.80 -5.99 -8.17
CA ALA A 71 -3.19 -6.21 -7.77
C ALA A 71 -3.30 -6.79 -6.36
N VAL A 72 -2.40 -7.73 -6.01
CA VAL A 72 -2.32 -8.32 -4.66
C VAL A 72 -2.01 -7.25 -3.61
N GLY A 73 -0.98 -6.43 -3.83
CA GLY A 73 -0.62 -5.36 -2.89
C GLY A 73 -1.73 -4.32 -2.74
N GLN A 74 -2.34 -3.89 -3.85
CA GLN A 74 -3.44 -2.92 -3.83
C GLN A 74 -4.66 -3.44 -3.06
N ALA A 75 -5.04 -4.70 -3.30
CA ALA A 75 -6.18 -5.31 -2.63
C ALA A 75 -5.93 -5.46 -1.12
N ALA A 76 -4.75 -5.97 -0.72
CA ALA A 76 -4.40 -6.16 0.69
C ALA A 76 -4.40 -4.84 1.46
N VAL A 77 -3.72 -3.80 0.93
CA VAL A 77 -3.68 -2.49 1.57
C VAL A 77 -5.07 -1.85 1.63
N GLN A 78 -5.85 -1.91 0.56
CA GLN A 78 -7.22 -1.38 0.57
C GLN A 78 -8.10 -2.09 1.61
N SER A 79 -8.00 -3.42 1.72
CA SER A 79 -8.73 -4.19 2.73
C SER A 79 -8.32 -3.82 4.16
N ALA A 80 -7.02 -3.65 4.42
CA ALA A 80 -6.52 -3.22 5.73
C ALA A 80 -7.03 -1.82 6.11
N LEU A 81 -7.03 -0.88 5.16
CA LEU A 81 -7.60 0.47 5.34
C LEU A 81 -9.09 0.40 5.71
N HIS A 82 -9.87 -0.44 5.01
CA HIS A 82 -11.30 -0.60 5.31
C HIS A 82 -11.54 -1.24 6.68
N GLN A 83 -10.68 -2.18 7.09
CA GLN A 83 -10.77 -2.84 8.41
C GLN A 83 -10.64 -1.84 9.56
N VAL A 84 -9.81 -0.81 9.41
CA VAL A 84 -9.64 0.26 10.41
C VAL A 84 -10.61 1.44 10.22
N GLY A 85 -11.58 1.31 9.31
CA GLY A 85 -12.61 2.30 9.07
C GLY A 85 -12.21 3.45 8.13
N ILE A 86 -11.05 3.37 7.47
CA ILE A 86 -10.64 4.36 6.47
C ILE A 86 -11.37 4.09 5.16
N GLY A 87 -12.13 5.08 4.69
CA GLY A 87 -12.72 5.04 3.36
C GLY A 87 -11.69 5.33 2.27
N THR A 88 -11.76 4.62 1.14
CA THR A 88 -10.85 4.81 0.02
C THR A 88 -11.59 5.26 -1.27
N PRO A 89 -12.33 6.39 -1.26
CA PRO A 89 -13.17 6.80 -2.39
C PRO A 89 -12.36 7.19 -3.64
N SER A 90 -11.11 7.62 -3.44
CA SER A 90 -10.16 7.99 -4.49
C SER A 90 -9.14 6.89 -4.79
N TRP A 91 -9.34 5.67 -4.28
CA TRP A 91 -8.43 4.56 -4.55
C TRP A 91 -8.39 4.29 -6.06
N PRO A 92 -7.20 4.27 -6.69
CA PRO A 92 -7.11 4.02 -8.11
C PRO A 92 -7.57 2.60 -8.45
N ASP A 93 -8.24 2.45 -9.59
CA ASP A 93 -8.48 1.13 -10.14
C ASP A 93 -7.17 0.51 -10.67
N HIS A 94 -7.19 -0.80 -10.90
CA HIS A 94 -6.02 -1.56 -11.34
C HIS A 94 -5.37 -0.98 -12.61
N ASP A 95 -6.18 -0.61 -13.59
CA ASP A 95 -5.71 -0.04 -14.85
C ASP A 95 -5.01 1.30 -14.66
N THR A 96 -5.52 2.13 -13.75
CA THR A 96 -4.92 3.41 -13.38
C THR A 96 -3.56 3.20 -12.73
N VAL A 97 -3.44 2.27 -11.78
CA VAL A 97 -2.17 1.93 -11.14
C VAL A 97 -1.15 1.43 -12.17
N MET A 98 -1.55 0.51 -13.06
CA MET A 98 -0.67 0.00 -14.10
C MET A 98 -0.13 1.10 -15.02
N ARG A 99 -0.95 2.12 -15.34
CA ARG A 99 -0.50 3.28 -16.12
C ARG A 99 0.48 4.17 -15.36
N MET A 100 0.42 4.23 -14.03
CA MET A 100 1.36 4.98 -13.20
C MET A 100 2.72 4.27 -13.14
N VAL A 101 2.72 2.96 -12.86
CA VAL A 101 3.94 2.15 -12.79
C VAL A 101 4.74 2.22 -14.11
N VAL A 102 4.06 2.14 -15.26
CA VAL A 102 4.73 2.23 -16.57
C VAL A 102 5.32 3.63 -16.84
N LYS A 103 4.77 4.70 -16.23
CA LYS A 103 5.31 6.06 -16.40
C LYS A 103 6.62 6.27 -15.62
N ASP A 104 6.76 5.60 -14.47
CA ASP A 104 7.94 5.71 -13.59
C ASP A 104 9.06 4.73 -13.97
N MET A 105 8.77 3.68 -14.75
CA MET A 105 9.79 2.80 -15.35
C MET A 105 10.59 3.45 -16.50
N ARG A 106 10.60 4.79 -16.65
CA ARG A 106 11.47 5.44 -17.63
C ARG A 106 12.92 5.31 -17.19
N HIS A 107 13.59 4.32 -17.77
CA HIS A 107 15.01 4.01 -17.73
C HIS A 107 15.89 5.22 -17.36
N GLU A 108 16.29 5.31 -16.09
CA GLU A 108 17.57 5.93 -15.77
C GLU A 108 18.65 5.04 -16.40
N GLN A 109 19.02 5.36 -17.63
CA GLN A 109 20.27 4.89 -18.22
C GLN A 109 21.39 5.50 -17.36
N LEU A 110 21.90 4.72 -16.41
CA LEU A 110 23.15 5.04 -15.76
C LEU A 110 24.24 5.07 -16.84
N ALA A 111 24.92 6.21 -16.94
CA ALA A 111 26.03 6.47 -17.85
C ALA A 111 27.26 5.61 -17.53
#